data_AF-A0A1E3LI66-F1
#
_entry.id   AF-A0A1E3LI66-F1
#
_cell.length_a   1.000
_cell.length_b   1.000
_cell.length_c   1.000
_cell.angle_alpha   90.00
_cell.angle_beta   90.00
_cell.angle_gamma   90.00
#
_symmetry.space_group_name_H-M   'P 1'
#
loop_
_entity.id
_entity.type
_entity.pdbx_description
1 polymer ?
#
loop_
_entity_poly.entity_id
_entity_poly.type
_entity_poly.pdbx_seq_one_letter_code
_entity_poly.pdbx_strand_id
1 'polypeptide(L)'
;MPEGRKGELKTYFSADGPSLEANAYLPLFWRVLFSAEDIHFAYVIDDFDPDDDAVEIEEFLESSSPEEKDARYPYLVTTRSLALERAARRRDNVIQVLGERYRPIFDAFVDYISSAYGGFVLVRTSGLPDVTDATGWLTTELEQVTTFDHGTHLPDALAKEVDDLKRAADSDAVWRATGTGNPRADVNPWPSQALVAAFPACAPRARAATSSRQPTTDKPQYRTPNTLDKALEWVAILVFAGVAVGTWAATRSVWKAVVATAVVTAVMAWLLVRVRRSD
;
A
#
# COMPACT_ATOMS: atom_id res chain seq x y z
N MET A 1 -1.17 16.74 -17.47
CA MET A 1 -1.30 15.76 -16.37
C MET A 1 -2.72 15.23 -16.40
N PRO A 2 -2.96 13.94 -16.11
CA PRO A 2 -4.32 13.44 -15.94
C PRO A 2 -5.03 14.24 -14.85
N GLU A 3 -6.33 14.49 -15.02
CA GLU A 3 -7.16 15.11 -13.98
C GLU A 3 -7.81 14.07 -13.08
N GLY A 4 -7.72 12.79 -13.43
CA GLY A 4 -8.32 11.70 -12.67
C GLY A 4 -9.84 11.72 -12.73
N ARG A 5 -10.39 11.97 -13.92
CA ARG A 5 -11.83 12.07 -14.16
C ARG A 5 -12.25 11.26 -15.39
N LYS A 6 -13.50 10.79 -15.41
CA LYS A 6 -14.16 10.21 -16.61
C LYS A 6 -13.36 9.06 -17.25
N GLY A 7 -12.75 8.21 -16.44
CA GLY A 7 -11.95 7.08 -16.92
C GLY A 7 -10.62 7.46 -17.57
N GLU A 8 -10.15 8.72 -17.42
CA GLU A 8 -8.84 9.15 -17.91
C GLU A 8 -7.71 8.24 -17.40
N LEU A 9 -7.79 7.84 -16.13
CA LEU A 9 -6.77 7.05 -15.46
C LEU A 9 -6.43 5.77 -16.22
N LYS A 10 -7.41 5.01 -16.73
CA LYS A 10 -7.17 3.80 -17.51
C LYS A 10 -6.21 4.10 -18.66
N THR A 11 -6.53 5.09 -19.49
CA THR A 11 -5.70 5.48 -20.64
C THR A 11 -4.26 5.80 -20.22
N TYR A 12 -4.06 6.53 -19.11
CA TYR A 12 -2.70 6.87 -18.67
C TYR A 12 -1.95 5.70 -18.01
N PHE A 13 -2.65 4.81 -17.32
CA PHE A 13 -2.06 3.62 -16.70
C PHE A 13 -1.85 2.46 -17.67
N SER A 14 -2.60 2.39 -18.77
CA SER A 14 -2.57 1.28 -19.72
C SER A 14 -1.92 1.62 -21.07
N ALA A 15 -1.86 2.88 -21.50
CA ALA A 15 -1.44 3.20 -22.86
C ALA A 15 0.08 3.24 -23.07
N ASP A 16 0.89 3.52 -22.04
CA ASP A 16 2.31 3.82 -22.26
C ASP A 16 3.30 3.12 -21.29
N GLY A 17 2.87 2.12 -20.52
CA GLY A 17 3.78 1.43 -19.60
C GLY A 17 3.07 0.81 -18.40
N PRO A 18 3.82 0.23 -17.45
CA PRO A 18 3.27 -0.34 -16.24
C PRO A 18 2.78 0.75 -15.27
N SER A 19 1.75 0.44 -14.48
CA SER A 19 1.31 1.22 -13.32
C SER A 19 2.09 0.82 -12.07
N LEU A 20 2.34 1.78 -11.18
CA LEU A 20 2.72 1.48 -9.80
C LEU A 20 1.44 1.38 -8.97
N GLU A 21 1.21 0.22 -8.34
CA GLU A 21 0.02 -0.03 -7.54
C GLU A 21 0.43 -0.24 -6.09
N ALA A 22 0.05 0.70 -5.23
CA ALA A 22 0.33 0.61 -3.82
C ALA A 22 -0.58 -0.47 -3.21
N ASN A 23 0.04 -1.47 -2.57
CA ASN A 23 -0.65 -2.47 -1.77
C ASN A 23 -0.08 -2.40 -0.35
N ALA A 24 -0.85 -1.81 0.56
CA ALA A 24 -0.50 -1.52 1.95
C ALA A 24 0.63 -0.48 2.22
N TYR A 25 1.58 -0.23 1.30
CA TYR A 25 2.62 0.79 1.49
C TYR A 25 3.19 1.34 0.17
N LEU A 26 3.96 2.44 0.26
CA LEU A 26 4.71 3.04 -0.85
C LEU A 26 6.23 2.82 -0.68
N PRO A 27 6.87 1.98 -1.51
CA PRO A 27 8.31 1.76 -1.47
C PRO A 27 9.13 3.07 -1.53
N LEU A 28 10.26 3.11 -0.83
CA LEU A 28 11.11 4.31 -0.76
C LEU A 28 11.54 4.82 -2.13
N PHE A 29 11.89 3.93 -3.07
CA PHE A 29 12.35 4.39 -4.38
C PHE A 29 11.21 4.97 -5.21
N TRP A 30 9.95 4.60 -4.95
CA TRP A 30 8.80 5.26 -5.57
C TRP A 30 8.68 6.68 -5.04
N ARG A 31 8.70 6.87 -3.71
CA ARG A 31 8.57 8.20 -3.08
C ARG A 31 9.66 9.17 -3.56
N VAL A 32 10.88 8.69 -3.81
CA VAL A 32 11.98 9.50 -4.36
C VAL A 32 11.66 10.15 -5.72
N LEU A 33 10.72 9.61 -6.49
CA LEU A 33 10.31 10.19 -7.78
C LEU A 33 9.37 11.41 -7.64
N PHE A 34 8.75 11.58 -6.48
CA PHE A 34 7.64 12.53 -6.28
C PHE A 34 7.97 13.62 -5.25
N SER A 35 7.11 14.64 -5.21
CA SER A 35 6.95 15.63 -4.14
C SER A 35 5.47 15.72 -3.76
N ALA A 36 5.17 16.40 -2.65
CA ALA A 36 3.79 16.63 -2.20
C ALA A 36 2.92 17.36 -3.24
N GLU A 37 3.53 18.12 -4.16
CA GLU A 37 2.83 18.81 -5.26
C GLU A 37 2.30 17.85 -6.33
N ASP A 38 2.82 16.62 -6.39
CA ASP A 38 2.35 15.59 -7.33
C ASP A 38 1.15 14.79 -6.80
N ILE A 39 0.58 15.19 -5.64
CA ILE A 39 -0.64 14.59 -5.10
C ILE A 39 -1.84 15.20 -5.85
N HIS A 40 -2.53 14.35 -6.61
CA HIS A 40 -3.78 14.67 -7.29
C HIS A 40 -4.92 13.81 -6.75
N PHE A 41 -6.16 14.12 -7.13
CA PHE A 41 -7.34 13.41 -6.63
C PHE A 41 -8.19 12.90 -7.78
N ALA A 42 -8.61 11.65 -7.69
CA ALA A 42 -9.55 11.03 -8.63
C ALA A 42 -10.80 10.58 -7.89
N TYR A 43 -11.93 10.47 -8.60
CA TYR A 43 -13.11 9.86 -8.01
C TYR A 43 -12.93 8.35 -7.91
N VAL A 44 -13.51 7.74 -6.88
CA VAL A 44 -13.48 6.28 -6.69
C VAL A 44 -13.94 5.52 -7.94
N ILE A 45 -14.96 6.05 -8.62
CA ILE A 45 -15.51 5.45 -9.83
C ILE A 45 -14.51 5.37 -11.00
N ASP A 46 -13.49 6.23 -11.01
CA ASP A 46 -12.45 6.24 -12.05
C ASP A 46 -11.40 5.14 -11.88
N ASP A 47 -11.47 4.36 -10.79
CA ASP A 47 -10.62 3.18 -10.58
C ASP A 47 -11.12 1.93 -11.32
N PHE A 48 -12.40 1.91 -11.67
CA PHE A 48 -13.03 0.81 -12.41
C PHE A 48 -12.76 0.94 -13.92
N ASP A 49 -12.60 -0.20 -14.58
CA ASP A 49 -12.54 -0.26 -16.02
C ASP A 49 -13.98 -0.29 -16.60
N PRO A 50 -14.44 0.72 -17.36
CA PRO A 50 -15.79 0.70 -17.91
C PRO A 50 -16.04 -0.43 -18.93
N ASP A 51 -15.00 -0.94 -19.57
CA ASP A 51 -15.10 -2.03 -20.55
C ASP A 51 -15.10 -3.41 -19.87
N ASP A 52 -14.30 -3.57 -18.81
CA ASP A 52 -14.08 -4.86 -18.15
C ASP A 52 -14.87 -5.04 -16.83
N ASP A 53 -15.25 -3.95 -16.17
CA ASP A 53 -15.89 -3.91 -14.84
C ASP A 53 -17.30 -3.26 -14.89
N ALA A 54 -18.00 -3.37 -16.03
CA ALA A 54 -19.33 -2.76 -16.21
C ALA A 54 -20.36 -3.21 -15.15
N VAL A 55 -20.29 -4.47 -14.71
CA VAL A 55 -21.17 -5.03 -13.69
C VAL A 55 -20.82 -4.46 -12.31
N GLU A 56 -19.54 -4.39 -11.97
CA GLU A 56 -19.05 -3.83 -10.71
C GLU A 56 -19.36 -2.33 -10.60
N ILE A 57 -19.31 -1.60 -11.71
CA ILE A 57 -19.73 -0.19 -11.79
C ILE A 57 -21.23 -0.07 -11.48
N GLU A 58 -22.07 -0.92 -12.09
CA GLU A 58 -23.52 -0.92 -11.82
C GLU A 58 -23.80 -1.24 -10.35
N GLU A 59 -23.19 -2.31 -9.81
CA GLU A 59 -23.32 -2.69 -8.40
C GLU A 59 -22.86 -1.59 -7.43
N PHE A 60 -21.73 -0.94 -7.72
CA PHE A 60 -21.24 0.20 -6.95
C PHE A 60 -22.24 1.36 -7.01
N LEU A 61 -22.72 1.72 -8.21
CA LEU A 61 -23.67 2.81 -8.36
C LEU A 61 -25.04 2.51 -7.72
N GLU A 62 -25.45 1.26 -7.60
CA GLU A 62 -26.70 0.89 -6.93
C GLU A 62 -26.58 0.85 -5.39
N SER A 63 -25.46 0.30 -4.89
CA SER A 63 -25.27 0.02 -3.47
C SER A 63 -24.60 1.14 -2.69
N SER A 64 -23.83 2.02 -3.34
CA SER A 64 -23.10 3.09 -2.68
C SER A 64 -23.99 4.27 -2.29
N SER A 65 -23.70 4.82 -1.12
CA SER A 65 -24.23 6.09 -0.66
C SER A 65 -23.80 7.25 -1.58
N PRO A 66 -24.51 8.40 -1.57
CA PRO A 66 -24.06 9.59 -2.30
C PRO A 66 -22.65 10.03 -1.92
N GLU A 67 -22.28 9.90 -0.64
CA GLU A 67 -20.95 10.26 -0.12
C GLU A 67 -19.85 9.37 -0.72
N GLU A 68 -20.10 8.07 -0.87
CA GLU A 68 -19.16 7.12 -1.48
C GLU A 68 -19.01 7.34 -2.99
N LYS A 69 -20.08 7.74 -3.68
CA LYS A 69 -20.04 8.06 -5.12
C LYS A 69 -19.23 9.32 -5.40
N ASP A 70 -19.32 10.31 -4.52
CA ASP A 70 -18.56 11.55 -4.61
C ASP A 70 -17.17 11.46 -3.93
N ALA A 71 -16.87 10.32 -3.32
CA ALA A 71 -15.59 10.09 -2.65
C ALA A 71 -14.43 10.18 -3.65
N ARG A 72 -13.33 10.72 -3.16
CA ARG A 72 -12.08 10.84 -3.91
C ARG A 72 -10.95 10.16 -3.17
N TYR A 73 -10.00 9.67 -3.93
CA TYR A 73 -8.75 9.12 -3.42
C TYR A 73 -7.55 9.90 -4.00
N PRO A 74 -6.49 10.15 -3.22
CA PRO A 74 -5.25 10.70 -3.74
C PRO A 74 -4.57 9.72 -4.71
N TYR A 75 -3.87 10.22 -5.70
CA TYR A 75 -2.93 9.45 -6.51
C TYR A 75 -1.71 10.30 -6.78
N LEU A 76 -0.59 9.66 -7.09
CA LEU A 76 0.64 10.38 -7.46
C LEU A 76 0.77 10.42 -8.96
N VAL A 77 1.04 11.60 -9.51
CA VAL A 77 1.40 11.72 -10.92
C VAL A 77 2.43 12.79 -11.14
N THR A 78 3.47 12.43 -11.90
CA THR A 78 4.47 13.38 -12.35
C THR A 78 4.95 13.01 -13.75
N THR A 79 5.63 13.94 -14.44
CA THR A 79 6.21 13.60 -15.75
C THR A 79 7.41 12.69 -15.56
N ARG A 80 7.64 11.77 -16.50
CA ARG A 80 8.81 10.88 -16.44
C ARG A 80 10.12 11.67 -16.36
N SER A 81 10.22 12.79 -17.08
CA SER A 81 11.41 13.65 -17.03
C SER A 81 11.66 14.21 -15.63
N LEU A 82 10.63 14.71 -14.95
CA LEU A 82 10.76 15.28 -13.61
C LEU A 82 11.02 14.20 -12.54
N ALA A 83 10.39 13.03 -12.67
CA ALA A 83 10.69 11.87 -11.83
C ALA A 83 12.16 11.47 -11.91
N LEU A 84 12.72 11.38 -13.13
CA LEU A 84 14.12 11.01 -13.36
C LEU A 84 15.09 12.10 -12.85
N GLU A 85 14.74 13.38 -13.01
CA GLU A 85 15.53 14.50 -12.46
C GLU A 85 15.63 14.42 -10.93
N ARG A 86 14.50 14.21 -10.25
CA ARG A 86 14.45 14.04 -8.79
C ARG A 86 15.23 12.81 -8.34
N ALA A 87 15.07 11.68 -9.02
CA ALA A 87 15.82 10.46 -8.73
C ALA A 87 17.34 10.70 -8.84
N ALA A 88 17.78 11.34 -9.92
CA ALA A 88 19.19 11.66 -10.13
C ALA A 88 19.74 12.59 -9.04
N ARG A 89 18.99 13.65 -8.68
CA ARG A 89 19.39 14.60 -7.64
C ARG A 89 19.51 13.96 -6.25
N ARG A 90 18.59 13.05 -5.90
CA ARG A 90 18.51 12.41 -4.58
C ARG A 90 19.43 11.19 -4.45
N ARG A 91 19.89 10.64 -5.58
CA ARG A 91 20.60 9.36 -5.68
C ARG A 91 21.72 9.21 -4.66
N ASP A 92 22.69 10.11 -4.64
CA ASP A 92 23.89 9.91 -3.82
C ASP A 92 23.58 9.96 -2.31
N ASN A 93 22.64 10.81 -1.89
CA ASN A 93 22.19 10.87 -0.50
C ASN A 93 21.41 9.61 -0.10
N VAL A 94 20.53 9.11 -0.98
CA VAL A 94 19.80 7.85 -0.77
C VAL A 94 20.77 6.66 -0.66
N ILE A 95 21.76 6.58 -1.55
CA ILE A 95 22.76 5.50 -1.49
C ILE A 95 23.67 5.63 -0.27
N GLN A 96 24.03 6.85 0.14
CA GLN A 96 24.85 7.05 1.33
C GLN A 96 24.14 6.54 2.60
N VAL A 97 22.82 6.75 2.73
CA VAL A 97 22.10 6.28 3.92
C VAL A 97 21.78 4.79 3.89
N LEU A 98 21.43 4.24 2.72
CA LEU A 98 21.10 2.82 2.53
C LEU A 98 22.34 1.91 2.42
N GLY A 99 23.47 2.47 1.99
CA GLY A 99 24.71 1.77 1.70
C GLY A 99 24.85 1.33 0.24
N GLU A 100 26.10 1.18 -0.19
CA GLU A 100 26.50 0.88 -1.58
C GLU A 100 25.82 -0.36 -2.19
N ARG A 101 25.40 -1.32 -1.37
CA ARG A 101 24.65 -2.50 -1.85
C ARG A 101 23.37 -2.13 -2.60
N TYR A 102 22.75 -1.00 -2.28
CA TYR A 102 21.52 -0.54 -2.93
C TYR A 102 21.75 0.19 -4.25
N ARG A 103 23.00 0.60 -4.55
CA ARG A 103 23.32 1.31 -5.80
C ARG A 103 22.86 0.55 -7.06
N PRO A 104 23.21 -0.72 -7.26
CA PRO A 104 22.72 -1.48 -8.42
C PRO A 104 21.20 -1.64 -8.45
N ILE A 105 20.52 -1.68 -7.29
CA ILE A 105 19.06 -1.76 -7.21
C ILE A 105 18.43 -0.44 -7.66
N PHE A 106 18.96 0.68 -7.17
CA PHE A 106 18.48 2.02 -7.49
C PHE A 106 18.69 2.34 -8.98
N ASP A 107 19.89 2.06 -9.50
CA ASP A 107 20.22 2.31 -10.89
C ASP A 107 19.32 1.47 -11.82
N ALA A 108 19.13 0.17 -11.52
CA ALA A 108 18.21 -0.68 -12.28
C ALA A 108 16.77 -0.19 -12.22
N PHE A 109 16.31 0.29 -11.06
CA PHE A 109 14.96 0.86 -10.90
C PHE A 109 14.78 2.12 -11.75
N VAL A 110 15.73 3.05 -11.70
CA VAL A 110 15.67 4.29 -12.51
C VAL A 110 15.71 3.97 -14.01
N ASP A 111 16.54 3.01 -14.43
CA ASP A 111 16.58 2.54 -15.81
C ASP A 111 15.24 1.92 -16.25
N TYR A 112 14.60 1.16 -15.36
CA TYR A 112 13.27 0.61 -15.59
C TYR A 112 12.21 1.71 -15.73
N ILE A 113 12.21 2.73 -14.87
CA ILE A 113 11.32 3.89 -15.02
C ILE A 113 11.55 4.59 -16.36
N SER A 114 12.82 4.80 -16.74
CA SER A 114 13.19 5.48 -17.99
C SER A 114 12.70 4.74 -19.25
N SER A 115 12.81 3.41 -19.25
CA SER A 115 12.57 2.57 -20.42
C SER A 115 11.15 2.00 -20.52
N ALA A 116 10.52 1.67 -19.39
CA ALA A 116 9.23 0.99 -19.36
C ALA A 116 8.03 1.94 -19.25
N TYR A 117 8.21 3.14 -18.70
CA TYR A 117 7.12 4.10 -18.50
C TYR A 117 7.03 5.11 -19.64
N GLY A 118 5.81 5.58 -19.86
CA GLY A 118 5.46 6.57 -20.86
C GLY A 118 5.92 7.99 -20.55
N GLY A 119 5.13 8.96 -20.98
CA GLY A 119 5.37 10.37 -20.64
C GLY A 119 5.21 10.69 -19.15
N PHE A 120 4.50 9.83 -18.41
CA PHE A 120 4.15 10.03 -17.00
C PHE A 120 4.49 8.81 -16.16
N VAL A 121 4.75 9.04 -14.87
CA VAL A 121 4.82 7.99 -13.85
C VAL A 121 3.64 8.21 -12.92
N LEU A 122 2.80 7.19 -12.79
CA LEU A 122 1.59 7.26 -11.98
C LEU A 122 1.60 6.18 -10.89
N VAL A 123 1.11 6.52 -9.70
CA VAL A 123 0.90 5.59 -8.59
C VAL A 123 -0.57 5.56 -8.20
N ARG A 124 -1.22 4.40 -8.33
CA ARG A 124 -2.54 4.15 -7.76
C ARG A 124 -2.39 3.92 -6.26
N THR A 125 -3.17 4.65 -5.47
CA THR A 125 -3.20 4.46 -4.00
C THR A 125 -4.48 3.81 -3.51
N SER A 126 -5.43 3.46 -4.39
CA SER A 126 -6.69 2.80 -4.03
C SER A 126 -6.51 1.47 -3.30
N GLY A 127 -5.36 0.81 -3.46
CA GLY A 127 -4.97 -0.38 -2.69
C GLY A 127 -4.41 -0.09 -1.28
N LEU A 128 -4.40 1.16 -0.82
CA LEU A 128 -3.99 1.54 0.54
C LEU A 128 -5.18 1.55 1.51
N PRO A 129 -4.97 1.19 2.79
CA PRO A 129 -6.01 1.31 3.80
C PRO A 129 -6.38 2.79 4.02
N ASP A 130 -7.68 3.08 4.08
CA ASP A 130 -8.23 4.41 4.42
C ASP A 130 -7.80 5.53 3.45
N VAL A 131 -7.84 5.22 2.15
CA VAL A 131 -7.38 6.13 1.09
C VAL A 131 -8.17 7.45 1.03
N THR A 132 -9.40 7.48 1.55
CA THR A 132 -10.26 8.67 1.58
C THR A 132 -9.77 9.76 2.55
N ASP A 133 -8.96 9.42 3.56
CA ASP A 133 -8.31 10.38 4.48
C ASP A 133 -6.76 10.34 4.36
N ALA A 134 -6.25 9.74 3.27
CA ALA A 134 -4.83 9.43 3.14
C ALA A 134 -3.92 10.64 2.87
N THR A 135 -4.48 11.81 2.56
CA THR A 135 -3.71 12.97 2.11
C THR A 135 -2.69 13.42 3.15
N GLY A 136 -3.04 13.45 4.43
CA GLY A 136 -2.15 13.94 5.48
C GLY A 136 -0.89 13.07 5.64
N TRP A 137 -1.05 11.75 5.69
CA TRP A 137 0.10 10.85 5.81
C TRP A 137 0.91 10.81 4.51
N LEU A 138 0.26 10.85 3.33
CA LEU A 138 0.95 10.83 2.05
C LEU A 138 1.81 12.08 1.84
N THR A 139 1.28 13.26 2.17
CA THR A 139 2.05 14.52 2.19
C THR A 139 3.24 14.40 3.13
N THR A 140 3.03 13.90 4.35
CA THR A 140 4.10 13.71 5.34
C THR A 140 5.21 12.78 4.81
N GLU A 141 4.85 11.68 4.15
CA GLU A 141 5.82 10.75 3.55
C GLU A 141 6.62 11.37 2.41
N LEU A 142 5.96 12.15 1.54
CA LEU A 142 6.61 12.83 0.43
C LEU A 142 7.49 14.00 0.87
N GLU A 143 7.10 14.74 1.91
CA GLU A 143 7.92 15.77 2.53
C GLU A 143 9.18 15.18 3.16
N GLN A 144 9.08 14.04 3.85
CA GLN A 144 10.25 13.38 4.44
C GLN A 144 11.32 13.03 3.39
N VAL A 145 10.93 12.53 2.21
CA VAL A 145 11.92 12.18 1.16
C VAL A 145 12.52 13.40 0.47
N THR A 146 11.93 14.60 0.58
CA THR A 146 12.59 15.84 0.12
C THR A 146 13.84 16.18 0.91
N THR A 147 14.03 15.63 2.11
CA THR A 147 15.26 15.84 2.88
C THR A 147 16.52 15.32 2.15
N PHE A 148 16.35 14.33 1.26
CA PHE A 148 17.41 13.86 0.37
C PHE A 148 17.85 14.90 -0.67
N ASP A 149 17.08 15.97 -0.92
CA ASP A 149 17.51 17.09 -1.76
C ASP A 149 18.58 17.96 -1.06
N HIS A 150 18.73 17.83 0.26
CA HIS A 150 19.59 18.69 1.09
C HIS A 150 20.69 17.94 1.85
N GLY A 151 20.65 16.60 1.89
CA GLY A 151 21.70 15.79 2.48
C GLY A 151 21.19 14.46 3.04
N THR A 152 21.85 13.98 4.10
CA THR A 152 21.61 12.66 4.71
C THR A 152 21.05 12.74 6.14
N HIS A 153 20.65 13.92 6.59
CA HIS A 153 19.98 14.08 7.88
C HIS A 153 18.50 13.73 7.74
N LEU A 154 18.12 12.55 8.21
CA LEU A 154 16.77 12.00 8.03
C LEU A 154 15.88 12.28 9.25
N PRO A 155 14.57 12.55 9.05
CA PRO A 155 13.57 12.47 10.11
C PRO A 155 13.51 11.06 10.71
N ASP A 156 13.12 10.93 11.98
CA ASP A 156 13.15 9.66 12.73
C ASP A 156 12.39 8.52 12.04
N ALA A 157 11.23 8.82 11.44
CA ALA A 157 10.41 7.82 10.74
C ALA A 157 11.13 7.27 9.50
N LEU A 158 11.64 8.15 8.62
CA LEU A 158 12.43 7.76 7.46
C LEU A 158 13.75 7.08 7.85
N ALA A 159 14.41 7.54 8.92
CA ALA A 159 15.62 6.91 9.43
C ALA A 159 15.38 5.47 9.86
N LYS A 160 14.27 5.20 10.56
CA LYS A 160 13.86 3.85 10.96
C LYS A 160 13.60 2.96 9.75
N GLU A 161 12.92 3.49 8.73
CA GLU A 161 12.66 2.74 7.50
C GLU A 161 13.96 2.38 6.75
N VAL A 162 14.88 3.35 6.61
CA VAL A 162 16.21 3.13 6.03
C VAL A 162 16.96 2.03 6.78
N ASP A 163 16.89 2.04 8.11
CA ASP A 163 17.47 1.02 8.97
C ASP A 163 16.84 -0.37 8.76
N ASP A 164 15.52 -0.44 8.60
CA ASP A 164 14.82 -1.68 8.32
C ASP A 164 15.16 -2.24 6.93
N LEU A 165 15.31 -1.36 5.94
CA LEU A 165 15.81 -1.72 4.62
C LEU A 165 17.23 -2.27 4.71
N LYS A 166 18.15 -1.60 5.41
CA LYS A 166 19.54 -2.08 5.60
C LYS A 166 19.64 -3.47 6.24
N ARG A 167 18.67 -3.84 7.07
CA ARG A 167 18.60 -5.18 7.70
C ARG A 167 17.89 -6.22 6.83
N ALA A 168 17.20 -5.80 5.77
CA ALA A 168 16.53 -6.73 4.87
C ALA A 168 17.54 -7.66 4.19
N ALA A 169 17.16 -8.94 4.09
CA ALA A 169 17.89 -9.93 3.32
C ALA A 169 17.83 -9.61 1.83
N ASP A 170 18.80 -10.09 1.05
CA ASP A 170 18.89 -9.83 -0.39
C ASP A 170 17.63 -10.30 -1.16
N SER A 171 16.95 -11.34 -0.67
CA SER A 171 15.67 -11.81 -1.22
C SER A 171 14.56 -10.77 -1.18
N ASP A 172 14.64 -9.84 -0.22
CA ASP A 172 13.58 -8.88 0.10
C ASP A 172 14.01 -7.45 -0.23
N ALA A 173 15.31 -7.15 -0.28
CA ALA A 173 15.85 -5.81 -0.43
C ALA A 173 15.37 -5.13 -1.72
N VAL A 174 15.35 -5.87 -2.85
CA VAL A 174 14.83 -5.38 -4.13
C VAL A 174 13.35 -5.03 -3.98
N TRP A 175 12.52 -6.01 -3.58
CA TRP A 175 11.07 -5.85 -3.53
C TRP A 175 10.58 -4.79 -2.53
N ARG A 176 11.23 -4.66 -1.38
CA ARG A 176 10.88 -3.64 -0.39
C ARG A 176 11.24 -2.22 -0.85
N ALA A 177 12.33 -2.07 -1.61
CA ALA A 177 12.77 -0.77 -2.09
C ALA A 177 12.03 -0.34 -3.36
N THR A 178 11.71 -1.28 -4.26
CA THR A 178 11.21 -0.99 -5.61
C THR A 178 9.78 -1.44 -5.86
N GLY A 179 9.15 -2.15 -4.93
CA GLY A 179 7.89 -2.84 -5.16
C GLY A 179 8.00 -3.95 -6.21
N THR A 180 6.86 -4.50 -6.62
CA THR A 180 6.75 -5.59 -7.59
C THR A 180 6.53 -5.07 -9.01
N GLY A 181 6.93 -5.86 -10.02
CA GLY A 181 6.69 -5.57 -11.42
C GLY A 181 6.41 -6.85 -12.21
N ASN A 182 6.22 -6.75 -13.53
CA ASN A 182 5.92 -7.92 -14.36
C ASN A 182 7.21 -8.62 -14.82
N PRO A 183 7.56 -9.81 -14.29
CA PRO A 183 8.76 -10.53 -14.70
C PRO A 183 8.64 -11.19 -16.07
N ARG A 184 7.42 -11.23 -16.64
CA ARG A 184 7.11 -11.85 -17.94
C ARG A 184 6.81 -10.84 -19.04
N ALA A 185 7.06 -9.55 -18.80
CA ALA A 185 6.87 -8.56 -19.85
C ALA A 185 7.86 -8.83 -21.00
N ASP A 186 7.34 -8.87 -22.23
CA ASP A 186 8.16 -9.09 -23.44
C ASP A 186 9.16 -7.93 -23.65
N VAL A 187 8.79 -6.74 -23.19
CA VAL A 187 9.61 -5.52 -23.24
C VAL A 187 9.84 -5.03 -21.80
N ASN A 188 11.12 -4.88 -21.42
CA ASN A 188 11.56 -4.42 -20.10
C ASN A 188 10.98 -5.23 -18.92
N PRO A 189 11.34 -6.53 -18.75
CA PRO A 189 10.90 -7.29 -17.58
C PRO A 189 11.49 -6.74 -16.28
N TRP A 190 10.69 -6.73 -15.21
CA TRP A 190 11.15 -6.40 -13.87
C TRP A 190 11.12 -7.64 -12.96
N PRO A 191 12.23 -8.02 -12.31
CA PRO A 191 13.53 -7.34 -12.30
C PRO A 191 14.33 -7.63 -13.58
N SER A 192 15.26 -6.73 -13.93
CA SER A 192 16.12 -6.90 -15.11
C SER A 192 17.11 -8.06 -14.95
N GLN A 193 17.59 -8.63 -16.06
CA GLN A 193 18.56 -9.74 -16.01
C GLN A 193 19.86 -9.37 -15.27
N ALA A 194 20.35 -8.14 -15.44
CA ALA A 194 21.51 -7.65 -14.72
C ALA A 194 21.26 -7.57 -13.20
N LEU A 195 20.06 -7.13 -12.81
CA LEU A 195 19.67 -7.09 -11.40
C LEU A 195 19.54 -8.49 -10.82
N VAL A 196 18.98 -9.45 -11.56
CA VAL A 196 18.91 -10.87 -11.15
C VAL A 196 20.31 -11.49 -11.01
N ALA A 197 21.26 -11.14 -11.87
CA ALA A 197 22.64 -11.61 -11.76
C ALA A 197 23.33 -11.09 -10.49
N ALA A 198 23.07 -9.84 -10.11
CA ALA A 198 23.60 -9.23 -8.88
C ALA A 198 22.86 -9.70 -7.62
N PHE A 199 21.56 -9.98 -7.72
CA PHE A 199 20.69 -10.43 -6.62
C PHE A 199 19.92 -11.69 -7.04
N PRO A 200 20.55 -12.87 -7.06
CA PRO A 200 19.90 -14.11 -7.52
C PRO A 200 18.61 -14.45 -6.76
N ALA A 201 18.49 -14.00 -5.51
CA ALA A 201 17.31 -14.22 -4.69
C ALA A 201 16.06 -13.46 -5.18
N CYS A 202 16.21 -12.42 -6.02
CA CYS A 202 15.10 -11.71 -6.66
C CYS A 202 14.64 -12.36 -7.98
N ALA A 203 15.30 -13.43 -8.42
CA ALA A 203 14.93 -14.14 -9.63
C ALA A 203 13.45 -14.59 -9.57
N PRO A 204 12.67 -14.38 -10.65
CA PRO A 204 11.32 -14.89 -10.74
C PRO A 204 11.32 -16.42 -10.58
N ARG A 205 10.68 -16.94 -9.52
CA ARG A 205 10.58 -18.39 -9.33
C ARG A 205 9.64 -18.97 -10.39
N ALA A 206 10.10 -20.00 -11.10
CA ALA A 206 9.23 -20.82 -11.93
C ALA A 206 8.13 -21.40 -11.04
N ARG A 207 6.86 -21.03 -11.29
CA ARG A 207 5.73 -21.73 -10.67
C ARG A 207 5.80 -23.17 -11.16
N ALA A 208 5.94 -24.13 -10.23
CA ALA A 208 5.56 -25.50 -10.53
C ALA A 208 4.14 -25.47 -11.12
N ALA A 209 3.89 -26.23 -12.19
CA ALA A 209 2.58 -26.34 -12.80
C ALA A 209 1.61 -26.97 -11.79
N THR A 210 1.05 -26.16 -10.91
CA THR A 210 -0.01 -26.57 -10.01
C THR A 210 -1.32 -26.57 -10.79
N SER A 211 -1.73 -27.79 -11.13
CA SER A 211 -3.09 -28.28 -11.36
C SER A 211 -4.17 -27.22 -11.12
N SER A 212 -4.96 -26.96 -12.17
CA SER A 212 -6.26 -26.27 -12.18
C SER A 212 -6.88 -26.03 -10.79
N ARG A 213 -6.42 -24.98 -10.11
CA ARG A 213 -7.16 -24.34 -9.03
C ARG A 213 -7.91 -23.21 -9.72
N GLN A 214 -9.24 -23.26 -9.68
CA GLN A 214 -10.08 -22.17 -10.15
C GLN A 214 -9.51 -20.83 -9.67
N PRO A 215 -9.48 -19.79 -10.52
CA PRO A 215 -9.02 -18.48 -10.09
C PRO A 215 -10.00 -18.00 -9.04
N THR A 216 -9.61 -18.07 -7.76
CA THR A 216 -10.17 -17.18 -6.75
C THR A 216 -9.62 -15.81 -7.11
N THR A 217 -10.39 -15.09 -7.91
CA THR A 217 -10.29 -13.65 -8.08
C THR A 217 -10.63 -13.02 -6.73
N ASP A 218 -9.67 -13.00 -5.81
CA ASP A 218 -9.63 -11.94 -4.81
C ASP A 218 -9.18 -10.68 -5.57
N LYS A 219 -10.13 -10.11 -6.34
CA LYS A 219 -10.12 -8.71 -6.73
C LYS A 219 -9.98 -7.90 -5.43
N PRO A 220 -9.35 -6.70 -5.43
CA PRO A 220 -9.41 -5.83 -4.28
C PRO A 220 -10.88 -5.56 -3.99
N GLN A 221 -11.44 -6.26 -3.00
CA GLN A 221 -12.74 -5.93 -2.46
C GLN A 221 -12.56 -4.53 -1.91
N TYR A 222 -13.18 -3.55 -2.58
CA TYR A 222 -13.46 -2.26 -1.99
C TYR A 222 -14.05 -2.59 -0.64
N ARG A 223 -13.24 -2.36 0.40
CA ARG A 223 -13.52 -2.86 1.73
C ARG A 223 -14.75 -2.09 2.17
N THR A 224 -15.93 -2.68 2.01
CA THR A 224 -17.13 -2.25 2.72
C THR A 224 -16.69 -2.07 4.16
N PRO A 225 -16.82 -0.87 4.75
CA PRO A 225 -16.44 -0.66 6.13
C PRO A 225 -17.19 -1.72 6.93
N ASN A 226 -16.44 -2.68 7.47
CA ASN A 226 -16.96 -3.96 7.92
C ASN A 226 -17.93 -3.67 9.07
N THR A 227 -19.23 -3.58 8.77
CA THR A 227 -20.29 -3.29 9.75
C THR A 227 -20.29 -4.35 10.83
N LEU A 228 -19.81 -5.56 10.51
CA LEU A 228 -19.54 -6.65 11.43
C LEU A 228 -18.41 -6.36 12.41
N ASP A 229 -17.29 -5.73 12.00
CA ASP A 229 -16.21 -5.36 12.94
C ASP A 229 -16.64 -4.21 13.85
N LYS A 230 -17.35 -3.21 13.32
CA LYS A 230 -17.95 -2.14 14.16
C LYS A 230 -19.01 -2.71 15.11
N ALA A 231 -19.88 -3.62 14.65
CA ALA A 231 -20.87 -4.27 15.50
C ALA A 231 -20.22 -5.15 16.58
N LEU A 232 -19.15 -5.89 16.25
CA LEU A 232 -18.37 -6.67 17.21
C LEU A 232 -17.67 -5.77 18.23
N GLU A 233 -17.15 -4.62 17.80
CA GLU A 233 -16.53 -3.62 18.67
C GLU A 233 -17.58 -3.03 19.63
N TRP A 234 -18.76 -2.66 19.13
CA TRP A 234 -19.88 -2.18 19.97
C TRP A 234 -20.42 -3.26 20.91
N VAL A 235 -20.53 -4.51 20.45
CA VAL A 235 -20.95 -5.64 21.30
C VAL A 235 -19.90 -5.90 22.39
N ALA A 236 -18.62 -5.85 22.07
CA ALA A 236 -17.56 -5.97 23.06
C ALA A 236 -17.64 -4.85 24.10
N ILE A 237 -17.79 -3.59 23.67
CA ILE A 237 -17.95 -2.44 24.57
C ILE A 237 -19.18 -2.59 25.46
N LEU A 238 -20.33 -3.02 24.91
CA LEU A 238 -21.57 -3.23 25.68
C LEU A 238 -21.45 -4.39 26.67
N VAL A 239 -20.78 -5.49 26.30
CA VAL A 239 -20.51 -6.61 27.21
C VAL A 239 -19.56 -6.16 28.33
N PHE A 240 -18.51 -5.40 28.02
CA PHE A 240 -17.58 -4.88 29.02
C PHE A 240 -18.24 -3.90 29.97
N ALA A 241 -19.01 -2.95 29.45
CA ALA A 241 -19.77 -1.99 30.25
C ALA A 241 -20.84 -2.71 31.09
N GLY A 242 -21.57 -3.67 30.51
CA GLY A 242 -22.60 -4.45 31.20
C GLY A 242 -22.05 -5.30 32.33
N VAL A 243 -20.93 -6.00 32.13
CA VAL A 243 -20.26 -6.79 33.17
C VAL A 243 -19.73 -5.88 34.28
N ALA A 244 -19.08 -4.77 33.94
CA ALA A 244 -18.55 -3.85 34.94
C ALA A 244 -19.67 -3.21 35.80
N VAL A 245 -20.72 -2.69 35.15
CA VAL A 245 -21.85 -2.03 35.83
C VAL A 245 -22.70 -3.04 36.61
N GLY A 246 -22.99 -4.21 36.03
CA GLY A 246 -23.76 -5.26 36.70
C GLY A 246 -23.05 -5.82 37.93
N THR A 247 -21.75 -6.10 37.81
CA THR A 247 -20.96 -6.61 38.94
C THR A 247 -20.80 -5.56 40.04
N TRP A 248 -20.61 -4.29 39.67
CA TRP A 248 -20.56 -3.19 40.63
C TRP A 248 -21.91 -2.95 41.31
N ALA A 249 -23.02 -2.96 40.57
CA ALA A 249 -24.36 -2.78 41.16
C ALA A 249 -24.71 -3.89 42.17
N ALA A 250 -24.31 -5.13 41.89
CA ALA A 250 -24.57 -6.28 42.75
C ALA A 250 -23.64 -6.38 43.98
N THR A 251 -22.37 -5.98 43.83
CA THR A 251 -21.35 -6.20 44.88
C THR A 251 -20.83 -4.93 45.55
N ARG A 252 -21.14 -3.75 44.98
CA ARG A 252 -20.58 -2.42 45.29
C ARG A 252 -19.06 -2.37 45.39
N SER A 253 -18.37 -3.32 44.76
CA SER A 253 -16.92 -3.47 44.86
C SER A 253 -16.27 -3.29 43.49
N VAL A 254 -15.51 -2.21 43.35
CA VAL A 254 -14.75 -1.89 42.13
C VAL A 254 -13.72 -2.98 41.82
N TRP A 255 -13.07 -3.53 42.85
CA TRP A 255 -12.09 -4.61 42.68
C TRP A 255 -12.70 -5.88 42.07
N LYS A 256 -13.91 -6.27 42.51
CA LYS A 256 -14.61 -7.44 41.97
C LYS A 256 -15.07 -7.22 40.53
N ALA A 257 -15.45 -6.00 40.17
CA ALA A 257 -15.77 -5.64 38.79
C ALA A 257 -14.55 -5.74 37.87
N VAL A 258 -13.38 -5.26 38.32
CA VAL A 258 -12.12 -5.37 37.55
C VAL A 258 -11.73 -6.83 37.33
N VAL A 259 -11.80 -7.67 38.37
CA VAL A 259 -11.47 -9.11 38.26
C VAL A 259 -12.46 -9.83 37.33
N ALA A 260 -13.75 -9.56 37.44
CA ALA A 260 -14.76 -10.16 36.57
C ALA A 260 -14.55 -9.81 35.09
N THR A 261 -14.25 -8.53 34.82
CA THR A 261 -13.91 -8.07 33.48
C THR A 261 -12.68 -8.77 32.91
N ALA A 262 -11.60 -8.90 33.69
CA ALA A 262 -10.38 -9.59 33.26
C ALA A 262 -10.61 -11.07 32.93
N VAL A 263 -11.46 -11.76 33.71
CA VAL A 263 -11.83 -13.17 33.45
C VAL A 263 -12.62 -13.30 32.14
N VAL A 264 -13.57 -12.41 31.88
CA VAL A 264 -14.35 -12.42 30.62
C VAL A 264 -13.44 -12.17 29.41
N THR A 265 -12.50 -11.22 29.50
CA THR A 265 -11.50 -10.98 28.43
C THR A 265 -10.67 -12.21 28.15
N ALA A 266 -10.20 -12.90 29.19
CA ALA A 266 -9.37 -14.10 29.03
C ALA A 266 -10.13 -15.26 28.36
N VAL A 267 -11.41 -15.45 28.71
CA VAL A 267 -12.27 -16.47 28.08
C VAL A 267 -12.55 -16.14 26.62
N MET A 268 -12.83 -14.88 26.29
CA MET A 268 -13.03 -14.41 24.91
C MET A 268 -11.77 -14.62 24.05
N ALA A 269 -10.61 -14.21 24.57
CA ALA A 269 -9.33 -14.41 23.87
C ALA A 269 -9.04 -15.91 23.64
N TRP A 270 -9.33 -16.76 24.63
CA TRP A 270 -9.14 -18.21 24.49
C TRP A 270 -10.08 -18.83 23.44
N LEU A 271 -11.34 -18.42 23.39
CA LEU A 271 -12.29 -18.89 22.38
C LEU A 271 -11.86 -18.49 20.96
N LEU A 272 -11.38 -17.26 20.77
CA LEU A 272 -10.86 -16.79 19.48
C LEU A 272 -9.63 -17.58 19.01
N VAL A 273 -8.71 -17.89 19.94
CA VAL A 273 -7.52 -18.71 19.64
C VAL A 273 -7.92 -20.15 19.30
N ARG A 274 -8.96 -20.70 19.94
CA ARG A 274 -9.42 -22.07 19.72
C ARG A 274 -10.12 -22.23 18.37
N VAL A 275 -10.94 -21.26 17.97
CA VAL A 275 -11.60 -21.27 16.65
C VAL A 275 -10.57 -21.21 15.53
N ARG A 276 -9.56 -20.34 15.63
CA ARG A 276 -8.46 -20.22 14.63
C ARG A 276 -7.54 -21.43 14.50
N ARG A 277 -7.58 -22.39 15.43
CA ARG A 277 -6.80 -23.65 15.35
C ARG A 277 -7.58 -24.82 14.77
N SER A 278 -8.87 -24.63 14.55
CA SER A 278 -9.78 -25.67 14.07
C SER A 278 -10.11 -25.52 12.57
N ASP A 279 -9.65 -24.43 11.95
CA ASP A 279 -9.58 -24.17 10.51
C ASP A 279 -8.14 -24.39 10.02
#